data_AF-A0A976QAM8-F1
#
_entry.id   AF-A0A976QAM8-F1
#
_cell.length_a   1.000
_cell.length_b   1.000
_cell.length_c   1.000
_cell.angle_alpha   90.00
_cell.angle_beta   90.00
_cell.angle_gamma   90.00
#
_symmetry.space_group_name_H-M   'P 1'
#
loop_
_entity.id
_entity.type
_entity.pdbx_description
1 polymer ?
#
loop_
_entity_poly.entity_id
_entity_poly.type
_entity_poly.pdbx_seq_one_letter_code
_entity_poly.pdbx_strand_id
1 'polypeptide(L)' 'MHHIEANGCAFLREGGRHTVYFNSTSRKVATIPRHREINDFMAKKICRELEITEPGKQQKSDQGELSDAADSH' A
#
# COMPACT_ATOMS: atom_id res chain seq x y z
N MET A 1 -3.21 -6.49 -8.67
CA MET A 1 -3.40 -6.60 -7.21
C MET A 1 -2.14 -6.99 -6.47
N HIS A 2 -1.31 -7.92 -6.99
CA HIS A 2 -0.05 -8.34 -6.37
C HIS A 2 0.83 -7.19 -5.81
N HIS A 3 0.94 -6.06 -6.52
CA HIS A 3 1.70 -4.89 -6.04
C HIS A 3 1.18 -4.34 -4.70
N ILE A 4 -0.14 -4.28 -4.52
CA ILE A 4 -0.77 -3.69 -3.32
C ILE A 4 -0.59 -4.62 -2.13
N GLU A 5 -0.80 -5.92 -2.34
CA GLU A 5 -0.57 -6.95 -1.32
C GLU A 5 0.91 -7.03 -0.92
N ALA A 6 1.84 -6.90 -1.88
CA ALA A 6 3.27 -6.86 -1.62
C ALA A 6 3.72 -5.63 -0.81
N ASN A 7 2.95 -4.54 -0.82
CA ASN A 7 3.21 -3.37 0.02
C ASN A 7 2.50 -3.46 1.39
N GLY A 8 1.99 -4.64 1.77
CA GLY A 8 1.39 -4.88 3.08
C GLY A 8 -0.07 -4.43 3.21
N CYS A 9 -0.73 -4.09 2.10
CA CYS A 9 -2.16 -3.81 2.14
C CYS A 9 -2.99 -5.10 2.19
N ALA A 10 -3.94 -5.15 3.12
CA ALA A 10 -4.83 -6.28 3.31
C ALA A 10 -6.17 -6.07 2.58
N PHE A 11 -6.74 -7.16 2.06
CA PHE A 11 -8.11 -7.19 1.61
C PHE A 11 -9.06 -6.89 2.79
N LEU A 12 -9.99 -5.96 2.60
CA LEU A 12 -10.96 -5.58 3.63
C LEU A 12 -12.36 -6.14 3.34
N ARG A 13 -12.87 -5.85 2.14
CA ARG A 13 -14.19 -6.32 1.69
C ARG A 13 -14.30 -6.25 0.18
N GLU A 14 -15.27 -6.98 -0.34
CA GLU A 14 -15.57 -7.01 -1.76
C GLU A 14 -17.05 -6.73 -2.02
N GLY A 15 -17.31 -5.98 -3.10
CA GLY A 15 -18.64 -5.78 -3.65
C GLY A 15 -18.62 -6.05 -5.16
N GLY A 16 -19.73 -5.77 -5.85
CA GLY A 16 -19.95 -6.18 -7.24
C GLY A 16 -18.74 -6.08 -8.18
N ARG A 17 -18.32 -4.87 -8.55
CA ARG A 17 -17.18 -4.65 -9.47
C ARG A 17 -15.95 -4.07 -8.80
N HIS A 18 -15.90 -4.05 -7.47
CA HIS A 18 -14.83 -3.38 -6.73
C HIS A 18 -14.41 -4.17 -5.50
N THR A 19 -13.12 -4.09 -5.21
CA THR A 19 -12.49 -4.67 -4.02
C THR A 19 -11.93 -3.53 -3.18
N VAL A 20 -12.09 -3.60 -1.87
CA VAL A 20 -11.59 -2.59 -0.92
C VAL A 20 -10.37 -3.14 -0.21
N TYR A 21 -9.27 -2.39 -0.23
CA TYR A 21 -8.03 -2.70 0.47
C TYR A 21 -7.75 -1.70 1.59
N PHE A 22 -7.11 -2.17 2.64
CA PHE A 22 -6.68 -1.39 3.79
C PHE A 22 -5.17 -1.51 3.99
N ASN A 23 -4.48 -0.38 4.12
CA ASN A 23 -3.09 -0.34 4.54
C ASN A 23 -3.04 -0.12 6.06
N SER A 24 -2.55 -1.10 6.82
CA SER A 24 -2.44 -0.99 8.28
C SER A 24 -1.38 0.01 8.74
N THR A 25 -0.32 0.20 7.95
CA THR A 25 0.80 1.09 8.28
C THR A 25 0.38 2.56 8.19
N SER A 26 -0.29 2.94 7.10
CA SER A 26 -0.79 4.32 6.90
C SER A 26 -2.23 4.54 7.38
N ARG A 27 -2.92 3.47 7.79
CA ARG A 27 -4.36 3.45 8.14
C ARG A 27 -5.25 4.01 7.02
N LYS A 28 -4.88 3.78 5.76
CA LYS A 28 -5.62 4.23 4.57
C LYS A 28 -6.44 3.11 3.96
N VAL A 29 -7.51 3.49 3.26
CA VAL A 29 -8.40 2.57 2.55
C VAL A 29 -8.56 3.04 1.11
N ALA A 30 -8.51 2.12 0.15
CA ALA A 30 -8.79 2.41 -1.26
C ALA A 30 -9.73 1.37 -1.88
N THR A 31 -10.53 1.83 -2.84
CA THR A 31 -11.45 0.99 -3.61
C THR A 31 -10.85 0.77 -4.99
N ILE A 32 -10.75 -0.50 -5.40
CA ILE A 32 -10.06 -0.90 -6.61
C ILE A 32 -11.03 -1.64 -7.53
N PRO A 33 -11.19 -1.22 -8.80
CA PRO A 33 -12.06 -1.92 -9.73
C PRO A 33 -11.51 -3.31 -10.11
N ARG A 34 -12.41 -4.26 -10.36
CA ARG A 34 -12.09 -5.66 -10.70
C ARG A 34 -11.98 -5.95 -12.20
N HIS A 35 -11.89 -4.93 -13.05
CA HIS A 35 -11.68 -5.17 -14.48
C HIS A 35 -10.22 -5.46 -14.80
N ARG A 36 -9.99 -6.18 -15.91
CA ARG A 36 -8.68 -6.76 -16.26
C ARG A 36 -7.58 -5.73 -16.50
N GLU A 37 -7.95 -4.52 -16.92
CA GLU A 37 -7.01 -3.46 -17.29
C GLU A 37 -7.25 -2.22 -16.43
N ILE A 38 -6.36 -1.95 -15.47
CA ILE A 38 -6.34 -0.69 -14.74
C ILE A 38 -5.27 0.17 -15.40
N ASN A 39 -5.65 1.36 -15.90
CA ASN A 39 -4.68 2.25 -16.52
C ASN A 39 -3.65 2.77 -15.49
N ASP A 40 -2.47 3.15 -15.97
CA ASP A 40 -1.37 3.59 -15.11
C ASP A 40 -1.73 4.78 -14.21
N PHE A 41 -2.57 5.68 -14.70
CA PHE A 41 -3.03 6.83 -13.94
C PHE A 41 -3.84 6.40 -12.71
N MET A 42 -4.78 5.48 -12.89
CA MET A 42 -5.60 4.91 -11.83
C MET A 42 -4.74 4.10 -10.87
N ALA A 43 -3.81 3.29 -11.38
CA ALA A 43 -2.89 2.53 -10.54
C ALA A 43 -2.03 3.44 -9.65
N LYS A 44 -1.46 4.52 -10.21
CA LYS A 44 -0.70 5.54 -9.46
C LYS A 44 -1.58 6.23 -8.43
N LYS A 45 -2.81 6.59 -8.78
CA LYS A 45 -3.75 7.23 -7.84
C LYS A 45 -4.06 6.32 -6.66
N ILE A 46 -4.38 5.05 -6.90
CA ILE A 46 -4.64 4.07 -5.85
C ILE A 46 -3.41 3.88 -4.95
N CYS A 47 -2.21 3.83 -5.52
CA CYS A 47 -0.99 3.72 -4.73
C CYS A 47 -0.78 4.94 -3.82
N ARG A 48 -1.04 6.15 -4.32
CA ARG A 48 -0.98 7.37 -3.51
C ARG A 48 -2.05 7.41 -2.42
N GLU A 49 -3.28 6.97 -2.72
CA GLU A 49 -4.36 6.88 -1.73
C GLU A 49 -4.02 5.92 -0.59
N LEU A 50 -3.37 4.80 -0.90
CA LEU A 50 -2.89 3.83 0.09
C LEU A 50 -1.55 4.22 0.73
N GLU A 51 -0.92 5.32 0.30
CA GLU A 51 0.42 5.74 0.70
C GLU A 51 1.49 4.64 0.52
N ILE A 52 1.44 3.95 -0.62
CA ILE A 52 2.41 2.93 -1.03
C ILE A 52 3.21 3.38 -2.25
N THR A 53 4.32 2.68 -2.53
CA THR A 53 5.16 2.98 -3.68
C THR A 53 4.39 2.83 -4.99
N GLU A 54 4.58 3.76 -5.94
CA GLU A 54 3.98 3.65 -7.28
C GLU A 54 4.62 2.47 -8.06
N PRO A 55 3.85 1.75 -8.88
CA PRO A 55 4.41 0.71 -9.75
C PRO A 55 5.45 1.32 -10.69
N GLY A 56 6.63 0.70 -10.75
CA GLY A 56 7.77 1.15 -11.56
C GLY A 56 8.77 2.07 -10.85
N LYS A 57 8.53 2.49 -9.60
CA LYS A 57 9.57 3.11 -8.76
C LYS A 57 10.23 2.05 -7.89
N GLN A 58 11.54 1.86 -8.04
CA GLN A 58 12.31 0.92 -7.21
C GLN A 58 12.22 1.33 -5.73
N GLN A 59 11.81 0.40 -4.87
CA GLN A 59 11.81 0.58 -3.41
C GLN A 59 13.25 0.69 -2.92
N LYS A 60 13.66 1.88 -2.44
CA LYS A 60 14.77 1.96 -1.49
C LYS A 60 14.20 1.63 -0.12
N SER A 61 14.68 0.53 0.45
CA SER A 61 14.38 0.13 1.81
C SER A 61 15.07 1.09 2.79
N ASP A 62 14.35 2.09 3.28
CA ASP A 62 14.71 2.74 4.55
C ASP A 62 14.28 1.81 5.68
N GLN A 63 15.08 0.77 5.91
CA GLN A 63 15.19 0.16 7.23
C GLN A 63 16.26 0.96 7.98
N GLY A 64 15.84 1.91 8.80
CA GLY A 64 16.71 2.77 9.59
C GLY A 64 16.17 2.94 11.00
N GLU A 65 16.67 2.09 11.88
CA GLU A 65 17.02 2.35 13.28
C GLU A 65 15.94 2.88 14.24
N LEU A 66 15.36 1.94 15.02
CA LEU A 66 14.95 2.24 16.38
C LEU A 66 16.06 1.72 17.32
N SER A 67 17.07 2.55 17.57
CA SER A 67 18.02 2.36 18.67
C SER A 67 18.16 3.68 19.41
N ASP A 68 17.28 3.91 20.37
CA ASP A 68 17.50 4.93 21.40
C ASP A 68 17.76 4.24 22.74
N ALA A 69 18.79 4.79 23.40
CA ALA A 69 19.52 4.27 24.53
C ALA A 69 18.73 4.23 25.85
N ALA A 70 19.13 3.31 26.74
CA ALA A 70 18.98 3.47 28.17
C ALA A 70 20.34 3.22 28.84
N ASP A 71 21.05 4.32 29.07
CA ASP A 71 22.08 4.48 30.09
C ASP A 71 21.43 4.35 31.48
N SER A 72 22.03 3.57 32.38
CA SER A 72 21.89 3.83 33.83
C SER A 72 23.05 3.16 34.58
N HIS A 73 23.77 4.02 35.29
CA HIS A 73 24.86 3.75 36.24
C HIS A 73 24.53 2.72 37.32
#